data_AF-A0A7C0U5Y8-F1
#
_entry.id   AF-A0A7C0U5Y8-F1
#
_cell.length_a   1.000
_cell.length_b   1.000
_cell.length_c   1.000
_cell.angle_alpha   90.00
_cell.angle_beta   90.00
_cell.angle_gamma   90.00
#
_symmetry.space_group_name_H-M   'P 1'
#
loop_
_entity.id
_entity.type
_entity.pdbx_description
1 polymer ?
#
loop_
_entity_poly.entity_id
_entity_poly.type
_entity_poly.pdbx_seq_one_letter_code
_entity_poly.pdbx_strand_id
1 'polypeptide(L)'
;MERFFTSILNRFSIKGKLRLGFTLISLLTFALGYTGYVGMIKVKYATQYQARLTELTYLVLNLVHEEETLFTNYKASSQDRVNKIIQELLNKETKGKGLSLVEKFYYYTALMPKEIKMGTESIWQYMKDLILKITSMNQLLKKRWERDGAVDQVRAKGIALRNALAKTNLQNTTLELRLLETQCTEKPKPKLINKILDRLEKIEKNLKKNPRNMGILQALNQYEERLKALKEIDSNVVYIYGRFKQLLSTIQRESREGIASANALVAQAVSLVFWETTFILLIALLASLGTSWGITKNIIAPMHKIVSAIKRAKEGDFSQDIELPPRKDEMGVLATWFSELLDLLRTHVGFIIEKSGEIIQSRIFWSSNTSQPSNPLTMAKETVETLVKINKYKTLIEGDLEKREIYRHLSLALEREFELEDYFLLEMNESENRLEPVAGPSVDRYSLDVLIQPSLCRAKRTGEVVDSLEFPEICRHANLMEGEFHIC
;
A
#
# COMPACT_ATOMS: atom_id res chain seq x y z
N MET A 1 -19.98 -19.49 -0.93
CA MET A 1 -18.52 -19.24 -0.91
C MET A 1 -17.91 -19.40 0.48
N GLU A 2 -18.52 -18.84 1.54
CA GLU A 2 -17.99 -18.86 2.91
C GLU A 2 -17.68 -20.27 3.47
N ARG A 3 -18.61 -21.24 3.30
CA ARG A 3 -18.40 -22.65 3.72
C ARG A 3 -17.29 -23.39 2.95
N PHE A 4 -17.02 -22.99 1.71
CA PHE A 4 -15.99 -23.62 0.87
C PHE A 4 -14.60 -23.15 1.29
N PHE A 5 -14.42 -21.84 1.51
CA PHE A 5 -13.17 -21.27 1.99
C PHE A 5 -12.81 -21.76 3.41
N THR A 6 -13.78 -21.85 4.32
CA THR A 6 -13.54 -22.36 5.68
C THR A 6 -13.16 -23.84 5.68
N SER A 7 -13.81 -24.67 4.85
CA SER A 7 -13.45 -26.09 4.68
C SER A 7 -12.01 -26.29 4.17
N ILE A 8 -11.58 -25.48 3.20
CA ILE A 8 -10.21 -25.54 2.67
C ILE A 8 -9.21 -25.05 3.72
N LEU A 9 -9.48 -23.92 4.38
CA LEU A 9 -8.60 -23.35 5.39
C LEU A 9 -8.43 -24.30 6.59
N ASN A 10 -9.45 -25.04 6.99
CA ASN A 10 -9.38 -25.97 8.13
C ASN A 10 -8.41 -27.16 7.93
N ARG A 11 -7.90 -27.38 6.71
CA ARG A 11 -6.88 -28.40 6.42
C ARG A 11 -5.45 -27.85 6.46
N PHE A 12 -5.28 -26.54 6.41
CA PHE A 12 -3.96 -25.90 6.43
C PHE A 12 -3.50 -25.63 7.87
N SER A 13 -2.20 -25.77 8.09
CA SER A 13 -1.54 -25.33 9.32
C SER A 13 -1.72 -23.82 9.54
N ILE A 14 -1.69 -23.38 10.80
CA ILE A 14 -1.73 -21.96 11.18
C ILE A 14 -0.61 -21.20 10.47
N LYS A 15 0.59 -21.79 10.41
CA LYS A 15 1.74 -21.23 9.68
C LYS A 15 1.45 -21.05 8.19
N GLY A 16 0.76 -22.01 7.57
CA GLY A 16 0.33 -21.92 6.17
C GLY A 16 -0.65 -20.77 5.93
N LYS A 17 -1.66 -20.64 6.81
CA LYS A 17 -2.67 -19.57 6.75
C LYS A 17 -2.03 -18.17 6.87
N LEU A 18 -1.12 -17.99 7.83
CA LEU A 18 -0.40 -16.73 8.01
C LEU A 18 0.53 -16.42 6.83
N ARG A 19 1.29 -17.40 6.33
CA ARG A 19 2.15 -17.22 5.15
C ARG A 19 1.37 -16.83 3.91
N LEU A 20 0.19 -17.40 3.66
CA LEU A 20 -0.67 -17.01 2.55
C LEU A 20 -1.09 -15.54 2.64
N GLY A 21 -1.46 -15.06 3.84
CA GLY A 21 -1.75 -13.63 4.06
C GLY A 21 -0.55 -12.73 3.79
N PHE A 22 0.61 -13.03 4.39
CA PHE A 22 1.82 -12.21 4.21
C PHE A 22 2.36 -12.22 2.78
N THR A 23 2.31 -13.37 2.10
CA THR A 23 2.75 -13.48 0.69
C THR A 23 1.83 -12.71 -0.23
N LEU A 24 0.51 -12.77 -0.03
CA LEU A 24 -0.46 -11.98 -0.78
C LEU A 24 -0.22 -10.48 -0.62
N ILE A 25 -0.02 -10.01 0.62
CA ILE A 25 0.29 -8.60 0.91
C ILE A 25 1.61 -8.19 0.23
N SER A 26 2.65 -9.02 0.34
CA SER A 26 3.96 -8.71 -0.26
C SER A 26 3.89 -8.64 -1.79
N LEU A 27 3.11 -9.52 -2.43
CA LEU A 27 2.89 -9.51 -3.88
C LEU A 27 2.08 -8.28 -4.31
N LEU A 28 1.05 -7.89 -3.57
CA LEU A 28 0.28 -6.66 -3.83
C LEU A 28 1.14 -5.41 -3.68
N THR A 29 2.00 -5.35 -2.65
CA THR A 29 2.96 -4.24 -2.46
C THR A 29 3.96 -4.17 -3.61
N PHE A 30 4.49 -5.31 -4.06
CA PHE A 30 5.36 -5.37 -5.21
C PHE A 30 4.65 -4.90 -6.49
N ALA A 31 3.40 -5.34 -6.70
CA ALA A 31 2.60 -4.90 -7.84
C ALA A 31 2.36 -3.38 -7.82
N LEU A 32 2.03 -2.79 -6.66
CA LEU A 32 1.91 -1.34 -6.49
C LEU A 32 3.22 -0.60 -6.81
N GLY A 33 4.35 -1.10 -6.31
CA GLY A 33 5.66 -0.52 -6.59
C GLY A 33 6.01 -0.59 -8.07
N TYR A 34 5.72 -1.71 -8.72
CA TYR A 34 5.98 -1.93 -10.15
C TYR A 34 5.11 -1.02 -11.03
N THR A 35 3.80 -0.93 -10.77
CA THR A 35 2.90 -0.05 -11.54
C THR A 35 3.27 1.42 -11.37
N GLY A 36 3.61 1.84 -10.14
CA GLY A 36 4.13 3.18 -9.87
C GLY A 36 5.43 3.49 -10.63
N TYR A 37 6.38 2.56 -10.63
CA TYR A 37 7.65 2.70 -11.36
C TYR A 37 7.46 2.83 -12.87
N VAL A 38 6.66 1.94 -13.48
CA VAL A 38 6.36 1.97 -14.92
C VAL A 38 5.59 3.25 -15.28
N GLY A 39 4.63 3.65 -14.46
CA GLY A 39 3.88 4.90 -14.62
C GLY A 39 4.77 6.13 -14.63
N MET A 40 5.66 6.25 -13.66
CA MET A 40 6.58 7.37 -13.53
C MET A 40 7.55 7.46 -14.71
N ILE A 41 8.01 6.32 -15.23
CA ILE A 41 8.86 6.27 -16.44
C ILE A 41 8.12 6.84 -17.66
N LYS A 42 6.87 6.40 -17.89
CA LYS A 42 6.06 6.89 -19.03
C LYS A 42 5.87 8.41 -18.94
N VAL A 43 5.51 8.92 -17.77
CA VAL A 43 5.34 10.37 -17.54
C VAL A 43 6.65 11.12 -17.73
N LYS A 44 7.77 10.63 -17.18
CA LYS A 44 9.09 11.26 -17.33
C LYS A 44 9.49 11.40 -18.80
N TYR A 45 9.31 10.36 -19.61
CA TYR A 45 9.69 10.42 -21.02
C TYR A 45 8.75 11.28 -21.85
N ALA A 46 7.45 11.21 -21.62
CA ALA A 46 6.48 12.06 -22.30
C ALA A 46 6.66 13.55 -21.96
N THR A 47 6.97 13.89 -20.70
CA THR A 47 7.29 15.26 -20.28
C THR A 47 8.62 15.76 -20.84
N GLN A 48 9.67 14.92 -20.89
CA GLN A 48 10.92 15.27 -21.55
C GLN A 48 10.73 15.51 -23.05
N TYR A 49 9.91 14.70 -23.72
CA TYR A 49 9.56 14.87 -25.12
C TYR A 49 8.81 16.19 -25.35
N GLN A 50 7.81 16.49 -24.52
CA GLN A 50 7.09 17.76 -24.54
C GLN A 50 8.01 18.96 -24.31
N ALA A 51 8.95 18.87 -23.36
CA ALA A 51 9.90 19.94 -23.07
C ALA A 51 10.80 20.24 -24.29
N ARG A 52 11.31 19.19 -24.95
CA ARG A 52 12.12 19.34 -26.18
C ARG A 52 11.32 19.97 -27.32
N LEU A 53 10.07 19.55 -27.52
CA LEU A 53 9.17 20.14 -28.52
C LEU A 53 8.86 21.62 -28.23
N THR A 54 8.63 21.95 -26.97
CA THR A 54 8.34 23.33 -26.54
C THR A 54 9.56 24.22 -26.77
N GLU A 55 10.74 23.76 -26.40
CA GLU A 55 12.00 24.48 -26.65
C GLU A 55 12.25 24.70 -28.15
N LEU A 56 12.04 23.67 -28.97
CA LEU A 56 12.14 23.79 -30.43
C LEU A 56 11.14 24.80 -30.98
N THR A 57 9.90 24.77 -30.51
CA THR A 57 8.85 25.72 -30.92
C THR A 57 9.22 27.15 -30.58
N TYR A 58 9.81 27.37 -29.40
CA TYR A 58 10.25 28.68 -28.96
C TYR A 58 11.40 29.21 -29.82
N LEU A 59 12.39 28.37 -30.14
CA LEU A 59 13.48 28.73 -31.05
C LEU A 59 12.97 29.09 -32.44
N VAL A 60 12.03 28.31 -32.99
CA VAL A 60 11.40 28.62 -34.28
C VAL A 60 10.64 29.95 -34.20
N LEU A 61 9.84 30.18 -33.14
CA LEU A 61 9.07 31.41 -33.00
C LEU A 61 9.96 32.65 -32.92
N ASN A 62 11.03 32.59 -32.14
CA ASN A 62 12.01 33.67 -32.03
C ASN A 62 12.71 33.93 -33.37
N LEU A 63 13.06 32.87 -34.10
CA LEU A 63 13.65 33.00 -35.43
C LEU A 63 12.70 33.72 -36.39
N VAL A 64 11.42 33.31 -36.43
CA VAL A 64 10.40 33.96 -37.26
C VAL A 64 10.29 35.44 -36.93
N HIS A 65 10.27 35.78 -35.64
CA HIS A 65 10.21 37.17 -35.20
C HIS A 65 11.45 37.98 -35.64
N GLU A 66 12.65 37.44 -35.46
CA GLU A 66 13.89 38.09 -35.89
C GLU A 66 13.98 38.23 -37.43
N GLU A 67 13.41 37.29 -38.18
CA GLU A 67 13.35 37.39 -39.64
C GLU A 67 12.29 38.37 -40.14
N GLU A 68 11.16 38.47 -39.45
CA GLU A 68 10.14 39.48 -39.73
C GLU A 68 10.64 40.89 -39.41
N THR A 69 11.43 41.04 -38.34
CA THR A 69 12.12 42.31 -38.05
C THR A 69 13.19 42.61 -39.11
N LEU A 70 14.00 41.65 -39.56
CA LEU A 70 14.91 41.82 -40.70
C LEU A 70 14.16 42.18 -41.99
N PHE A 71 12.97 41.63 -42.19
CA PHE A 71 12.11 41.91 -43.34
C PHE A 71 11.51 43.32 -43.28
N THR A 72 11.22 43.86 -42.11
CA THR A 72 10.56 45.17 -41.96
C THR A 72 11.57 46.31 -41.84
N ASN A 73 12.66 46.12 -41.11
CA ASN A 73 13.72 47.11 -40.92
C ASN A 73 15.01 46.39 -40.55
N TYR A 74 15.95 46.31 -41.48
CA TYR A 74 17.18 45.61 -41.15
C TYR A 74 18.04 46.35 -40.15
N LYS A 75 18.56 45.52 -39.25
CA LYS A 75 19.64 45.85 -38.36
C LYS A 75 20.65 44.72 -38.44
N ALA A 76 21.93 45.05 -38.58
CA ALA A 76 23.02 44.06 -38.55
C ALA A 76 22.94 43.17 -37.28
N SER A 77 22.51 43.74 -36.16
CA SER A 77 22.29 43.02 -34.90
C SER A 77 21.20 41.94 -34.96
N SER A 78 20.16 42.09 -35.79
CA SER A 78 19.16 41.03 -35.99
C SER A 78 19.71 39.90 -36.85
N GLN A 79 20.63 40.18 -37.79
CA GLN A 79 21.25 39.12 -38.60
C GLN A 79 22.21 38.26 -37.78
N ASP A 80 22.94 38.86 -36.84
CA ASP A 80 23.76 38.11 -35.88
C ASP A 80 22.91 37.22 -34.97
N ARG A 81 21.73 37.71 -34.53
CA ARG A 81 20.77 36.91 -33.74
C ARG A 81 20.24 35.71 -34.53
N VAL A 82 19.83 35.91 -35.79
CA VAL A 82 19.40 34.82 -36.68
C VAL A 82 20.50 33.77 -36.85
N ASN A 83 21.73 34.20 -37.13
CA ASN A 83 22.87 33.28 -37.27
C ASN A 83 23.11 32.47 -35.98
N LYS A 84 22.99 33.11 -34.80
CA LYS A 84 23.14 32.44 -33.52
C LYS A 84 22.06 31.37 -33.29
N ILE A 85 20.79 31.69 -33.59
CA ILE A 85 19.68 30.74 -33.47
C ILE A 85 19.87 29.54 -34.42
N ILE A 86 20.34 29.77 -35.65
CA ILE A 86 20.66 28.69 -36.62
C ILE A 86 21.75 27.76 -36.07
N GLN A 87 22.82 28.32 -35.46
CA GLN A 87 23.89 27.53 -34.85
C GLN A 87 23.41 26.71 -33.65
N GLU A 88 22.51 27.26 -32.83
CA GLU A 88 21.90 26.53 -31.72
C GLU A 88 21.03 25.37 -32.21
N LEU A 89 20.27 25.55 -33.29
CA LEU A 89 19.49 24.48 -33.93
C LEU A 89 20.39 23.37 -34.49
N LEU A 90 21.46 23.73 -35.21
CA LEU A 90 22.45 22.78 -35.75
C LEU A 90 23.16 21.97 -34.66
N ASN A 91 23.53 22.61 -33.55
CA ASN A 91 24.16 21.93 -32.41
C ASN A 91 23.21 20.97 -31.70
N LYS A 92 21.90 21.25 -31.67
CA LYS A 92 20.89 20.31 -31.14
C LYS A 92 20.65 19.15 -32.11
N GLU A 93 20.75 19.40 -33.41
CA GLU A 93 20.72 18.40 -34.50
C GLU A 93 21.97 17.48 -34.55
N THR A 94 22.96 17.65 -33.68
CA THR A 94 24.08 16.70 -33.56
C THR A 94 24.01 15.88 -32.28
N LYS A 95 23.41 16.41 -31.21
CA LYS A 95 23.33 15.76 -29.89
C LYS A 95 22.25 14.68 -29.75
N GLY A 96 21.20 14.65 -30.57
CA GLY A 96 20.18 13.58 -30.47
C GLY A 96 20.61 12.20 -30.97
N LYS A 97 21.88 12.02 -31.39
CA LYS A 97 22.45 10.71 -31.71
C LYS A 97 22.97 9.93 -30.48
N GLY A 98 22.96 10.51 -29.28
CA GLY A 98 23.48 9.88 -28.07
C GLY A 98 22.39 9.40 -27.09
N LEU A 99 21.61 8.36 -27.44
CA LEU A 99 20.83 7.65 -26.42
C LEU A 99 21.77 6.77 -25.57
N SER A 100 21.69 6.90 -24.25
CA SER A 100 22.35 6.01 -23.28
C SER A 100 21.86 4.57 -23.41
N LEU A 101 22.60 3.60 -22.85
CA LEU A 101 22.26 2.17 -22.94
C LEU A 101 20.86 1.85 -22.36
N VAL A 102 20.48 2.55 -21.29
CA VAL A 102 19.16 2.45 -20.64
C VAL A 102 18.07 3.02 -21.56
N GLU A 103 18.33 4.16 -22.20
CA GLU A 103 17.38 4.75 -23.15
C GLU A 103 17.22 3.89 -24.41
N LYS A 104 18.28 3.22 -24.87
CA LYS A 104 18.17 2.21 -25.95
C LYS A 104 17.31 1.02 -25.53
N PHE A 105 17.49 0.50 -24.32
CA PHE A 105 16.65 -0.59 -23.79
C PHE A 105 15.15 -0.20 -23.77
N TYR A 106 14.80 1.00 -23.30
CA TYR A 106 13.41 1.50 -23.34
C TYR A 106 12.91 1.83 -24.76
N TYR A 107 13.79 2.28 -25.67
CA TYR A 107 13.47 2.58 -27.08
C TYR A 107 13.16 1.31 -27.90
N TYR A 108 13.80 0.18 -27.59
CA TYR A 108 13.62 -1.10 -28.28
C TYR A 108 12.60 -2.04 -27.60
N THR A 109 12.18 -1.76 -26.37
CA THR A 109 11.14 -2.52 -25.66
C THR A 109 9.75 -1.90 -25.85
N ALA A 110 8.68 -2.70 -25.69
CA ALA A 110 7.28 -2.29 -25.87
C ALA A 110 6.74 -1.27 -24.84
N LEU A 111 7.62 -0.60 -24.09
CA LEU A 111 7.30 0.36 -23.03
C LEU A 111 7.20 1.80 -23.53
N MET A 112 7.77 2.12 -24.70
CA MET A 112 7.55 3.41 -25.36
C MET A 112 6.34 3.34 -26.32
N PRO A 113 5.34 4.24 -26.17
CA PRO A 113 4.27 4.39 -27.14
C PRO A 113 4.83 4.63 -28.54
N LYS A 114 4.27 3.95 -29.55
CA LYS A 114 4.67 4.05 -30.97
C LYS A 114 4.69 5.49 -31.47
N GLU A 115 3.82 6.31 -30.89
CA GLU A 115 3.61 7.73 -31.16
C GLU A 115 4.83 8.58 -30.81
N ILE A 116 5.53 8.28 -29.70
CA ILE A 116 6.77 8.99 -29.30
C ILE A 116 7.93 8.59 -30.21
N LYS A 117 7.97 7.32 -30.63
CA LYS A 117 9.01 6.78 -31.52
C LYS A 117 8.90 7.35 -32.94
N MET A 118 7.68 7.45 -33.47
CA MET A 118 7.44 8.12 -34.75
C MET A 118 7.62 9.64 -34.67
N GLY A 119 7.21 10.26 -33.56
CA GLY A 119 7.34 11.70 -33.34
C GLY A 119 8.79 12.18 -33.21
N THR A 120 9.66 11.40 -32.56
CA THR A 120 11.09 11.75 -32.46
C THR A 120 11.81 11.70 -33.81
N GLU A 121 11.57 10.66 -34.61
CA GLU A 121 12.16 10.53 -35.95
C GLU A 121 11.61 11.61 -36.91
N SER A 122 10.31 11.89 -36.83
CA SER A 122 9.68 12.93 -37.64
C SER A 122 10.22 14.32 -37.29
N ILE A 123 10.30 14.68 -35.99
CA ILE A 123 10.89 15.95 -35.53
C ILE A 123 12.34 16.09 -36.01
N TRP A 124 13.11 15.00 -36.06
CA TRP A 124 14.49 15.04 -36.53
C TRP A 124 14.60 15.35 -38.02
N GLN A 125 13.83 14.66 -38.86
CA GLN A 125 13.75 15.00 -40.27
C GLN A 125 13.20 16.41 -40.49
N TYR A 126 12.28 16.81 -39.62
CA TYR A 126 11.67 18.13 -39.65
C TYR A 126 12.65 19.25 -39.31
N MET A 127 13.48 19.08 -38.28
CA MET A 127 14.55 20.03 -37.94
C MET A 127 15.54 20.21 -39.08
N LYS A 128 15.90 19.12 -39.77
CA LYS A 128 16.78 19.19 -40.95
C LYS A 128 16.19 20.04 -42.07
N ASP A 129 14.93 19.78 -42.42
CA ASP A 129 14.23 20.51 -43.47
C ASP A 129 14.05 22.00 -43.10
N LEU A 130 13.74 22.27 -41.83
CA LEU A 130 13.69 23.61 -41.25
C LEU A 130 15.04 24.33 -41.40
N ILE A 131 16.14 23.74 -40.94
CA ILE A 131 17.49 24.33 -40.99
C ILE A 131 17.89 24.65 -42.45
N LEU A 132 17.64 23.71 -43.38
CA LEU A 132 17.89 23.91 -44.81
C LEU A 132 17.12 25.12 -45.37
N LYS A 133 15.83 25.23 -45.04
CA LYS A 133 14.97 26.33 -45.51
C LYS A 133 15.33 27.67 -44.86
N ILE A 134 15.67 27.70 -43.58
CA ILE A 134 16.14 28.92 -42.90
C ILE A 134 17.43 29.43 -43.54
N THR A 135 18.38 28.53 -43.77
CA THR A 135 19.64 28.87 -44.43
C THR A 135 19.39 29.48 -45.81
N SER A 136 18.43 28.94 -46.56
CA SER A 136 18.04 29.48 -47.87
C SER A 136 17.44 30.89 -47.78
N MET A 137 16.70 31.20 -46.72
CA MET A 137 16.08 32.51 -46.53
C MET A 137 17.03 33.57 -46.00
N ASN A 138 18.00 33.20 -45.18
CA ASN A 138 19.08 34.14 -44.81
C ASN A 138 19.81 34.63 -46.08
N GLN A 139 19.95 33.76 -47.10
CA GLN A 139 20.41 34.17 -48.44
C GLN A 139 19.40 35.07 -49.19
N LEU A 140 18.09 34.93 -48.99
CA LEU A 140 17.07 35.79 -49.61
C LEU A 140 17.00 37.18 -49.00
N LEU A 141 17.11 37.28 -47.69
CA LEU A 141 17.19 38.55 -47.00
C LEU A 141 18.41 39.32 -47.51
N LYS A 142 19.54 38.63 -47.70
CA LYS A 142 20.72 39.18 -48.38
C LYS A 142 20.41 39.64 -49.82
N LYS A 143 19.69 38.86 -50.62
CA LYS A 143 19.27 39.27 -51.99
C LYS A 143 18.29 40.46 -52.01
N ARG A 144 17.39 40.57 -51.02
CA ARG A 144 16.52 41.74 -50.87
C ARG A 144 17.32 42.98 -50.51
N TRP A 145 18.43 42.84 -49.82
CA TRP A 145 19.33 43.96 -49.59
C TRP A 145 20.05 44.44 -50.82
N GLU A 146 20.52 43.48 -51.61
CA GLU A 146 21.00 43.75 -52.95
C GLU A 146 19.90 44.43 -53.78
N ARG A 147 18.61 44.05 -53.61
CA ARG A 147 17.45 44.74 -54.21
C ARG A 147 17.32 46.19 -53.74
N ASP A 148 17.35 46.47 -52.44
CA ASP A 148 17.17 47.84 -51.92
C ASP A 148 18.30 48.75 -52.39
N GLY A 149 19.54 48.25 -52.40
CA GLY A 149 20.66 48.92 -53.07
C GLY A 149 20.44 49.09 -54.58
N ALA A 150 19.85 48.10 -55.26
CA ALA A 150 19.50 48.20 -56.68
C ALA A 150 18.38 49.20 -56.95
N VAL A 151 17.40 49.36 -56.05
CA VAL A 151 16.35 50.39 -56.15
C VAL A 151 16.97 51.79 -56.08
N ASP A 152 17.94 52.01 -55.20
CA ASP A 152 18.67 53.29 -55.13
C ASP A 152 19.52 53.54 -56.39
N GLN A 153 20.14 52.50 -56.95
CA GLN A 153 20.83 52.61 -58.25
C GLN A 153 19.87 52.91 -59.41
N VAL A 154 18.71 52.26 -59.45
CA VAL A 154 17.63 52.55 -60.43
C VAL A 154 17.15 53.98 -60.27
N ARG A 155 16.94 54.45 -59.03
CA ARG A 155 16.57 55.84 -58.74
C ARG A 155 17.63 56.83 -59.24
N ALA A 156 18.90 56.58 -58.95
CA ALA A 156 20.01 57.43 -59.40
C ALA A 156 20.12 57.49 -60.94
N LYS A 157 20.02 56.33 -61.62
CA LYS A 157 20.06 56.27 -63.09
C LYS A 157 18.80 56.85 -63.73
N GLY A 158 17.63 56.70 -63.12
CA GLY A 158 16.39 57.33 -63.57
C GLY A 158 16.43 58.86 -63.47
N ILE A 159 17.00 59.40 -62.39
CA ILE A 159 17.27 60.85 -62.27
C ILE A 159 18.19 61.32 -63.39
N ALA A 160 19.29 60.60 -63.66
CA ALA A 160 20.23 60.93 -64.74
C ALA A 160 19.55 60.90 -66.13
N LEU A 161 18.74 59.88 -66.40
CA LEU A 161 17.97 59.76 -67.64
C LEU A 161 16.96 60.92 -67.80
N ARG A 162 16.22 61.27 -66.75
CA ARG A 162 15.29 62.41 -66.78
C ARG A 162 15.99 63.74 -67.05
N ASN A 163 17.15 63.96 -66.42
CA ASN A 163 17.95 65.16 -66.66
C ASN A 163 18.46 65.24 -68.11
N ALA A 164 18.75 64.10 -68.73
CA ALA A 164 19.12 64.02 -70.14
C ALA A 164 17.91 64.26 -71.07
N LEU A 165 16.75 63.68 -70.76
CA LEU A 165 15.51 63.84 -71.52
C LEU A 165 14.90 65.25 -71.42
N ALA A 166 15.09 65.94 -70.30
CA ALA A 166 14.62 67.32 -70.11
C ALA A 166 15.23 68.32 -71.11
N LYS A 167 16.36 67.97 -71.74
CA LYS A 167 17.01 68.75 -72.81
C LYS A 167 16.38 68.53 -74.19
N THR A 168 15.28 67.77 -74.29
CA THR A 168 14.59 67.41 -75.53
C THR A 168 13.12 67.86 -75.51
N ASN A 169 12.44 67.87 -76.67
CA ASN A 169 11.02 68.24 -76.81
C ASN A 169 10.02 67.20 -76.26
N LEU A 170 10.44 66.27 -75.39
CA LEU A 170 9.64 65.13 -74.90
C LEU A 170 9.06 65.35 -73.48
N GLN A 171 8.79 66.58 -73.08
CA GLN A 171 8.43 66.95 -71.69
C GLN A 171 7.24 66.16 -71.11
N ASN A 172 6.18 65.92 -71.89
CA ASN A 172 5.03 65.11 -71.45
C ASN A 172 5.41 63.65 -71.13
N THR A 173 6.36 63.10 -71.88
CA THR A 173 6.85 61.73 -71.68
C THR A 173 7.73 61.63 -70.44
N THR A 174 8.49 62.69 -70.14
CA THR A 174 9.33 62.80 -68.93
C THR A 174 8.49 62.85 -67.65
N LEU A 175 7.33 63.52 -67.67
CA LEU A 175 6.41 63.60 -66.54
C LEU A 175 5.73 62.25 -66.25
N GLU A 176 5.30 61.55 -67.30
CA GLU A 176 4.70 60.21 -67.19
C GLU A 176 5.71 59.17 -66.68
N LEU A 177 6.95 59.21 -67.18
CA LEU A 177 8.06 58.40 -66.65
C LEU A 177 8.32 58.68 -65.18
N ARG A 178 8.35 59.96 -64.77
CA ARG A 178 8.54 60.33 -63.36
C ARG A 178 7.46 59.74 -62.46
N LEU A 179 6.19 59.77 -62.86
CA LEU A 179 5.09 59.18 -62.09
C LEU A 179 5.23 57.67 -61.94
N LEU A 180 5.57 56.97 -63.03
CA LEU A 180 5.79 55.52 -63.02
C LEU A 180 7.04 55.13 -62.22
N GLU A 181 8.11 55.93 -62.31
CA GLU A 181 9.34 55.80 -61.53
C GLU A 181 9.06 55.90 -60.03
N THR A 182 8.33 56.92 -59.60
CA THR A 182 7.97 57.10 -58.18
C THR A 182 7.24 55.86 -57.66
N GLN A 183 6.24 55.39 -58.40
CA GLN A 183 5.49 54.16 -58.06
C GLN A 183 6.40 52.92 -58.02
N CYS A 184 7.39 52.82 -58.91
CA CYS A 184 8.32 51.69 -58.95
C CYS A 184 9.37 51.74 -57.83
N THR A 185 9.79 52.94 -57.41
CA THR A 185 10.73 53.10 -56.30
C THR A 185 10.08 52.88 -54.93
N GLU A 186 8.79 53.20 -54.79
CA GLU A 186 8.04 52.96 -53.55
C GLU A 186 7.62 51.49 -53.42
N LYS A 187 7.16 50.89 -54.52
CA LYS A 187 6.69 49.50 -54.58
C LYS A 187 7.05 48.86 -55.92
N PRO A 188 8.29 48.37 -56.09
CA PRO A 188 8.66 47.69 -57.33
C PRO A 188 7.75 46.47 -57.51
N LYS A 189 7.10 46.40 -58.67
CA LYS A 189 6.28 45.25 -59.07
C LYS A 189 6.70 44.86 -60.48
N PRO A 190 6.82 43.56 -60.83
CA PRO A 190 7.23 43.13 -62.16
C PRO A 190 6.34 43.69 -63.28
N LYS A 191 5.02 43.81 -63.02
CA LYS A 191 4.06 44.44 -63.96
C LYS A 191 4.34 45.92 -64.19
N LEU A 192 4.73 46.64 -63.14
CA LEU A 192 5.04 48.07 -63.22
C LEU A 192 6.38 48.30 -63.90
N ILE A 193 7.38 47.45 -63.61
CA ILE A 193 8.68 47.47 -64.29
C ILE A 193 8.50 47.20 -65.79
N ASN A 194 7.68 46.22 -66.18
CA ASN A 194 7.37 45.98 -67.59
C ASN A 194 6.72 47.20 -68.26
N LYS A 195 5.76 47.84 -67.59
CA LYS A 195 5.13 49.06 -68.10
C LYS A 195 6.14 50.20 -68.33
N ILE A 196 7.17 50.31 -67.48
CA ILE A 196 8.26 51.27 -67.66
C ILE A 196 9.16 50.86 -68.83
N LEU A 197 9.56 49.58 -68.92
CA LEU A 197 10.37 49.05 -70.01
C LEU A 197 9.70 49.27 -71.38
N ASP A 198 8.40 48.98 -71.50
CA ASP A 198 7.62 49.20 -72.73
C ASP A 198 7.58 50.69 -73.12
N ARG A 199 7.61 51.60 -72.13
CA ARG A 199 7.65 53.04 -72.38
C ARG A 199 9.05 53.49 -72.79
N LEU A 200 10.10 52.95 -72.17
CA LEU A 200 11.49 53.21 -72.55
C LEU A 200 11.77 52.76 -73.97
N GLU A 201 11.24 51.62 -74.41
CA GLU A 201 11.39 51.14 -75.80
C GLU A 201 10.79 52.12 -76.82
N LYS A 202 9.61 52.69 -76.52
CA LYS A 202 8.98 53.72 -77.36
C LYS A 202 9.82 55.00 -77.44
N ILE A 203 10.46 55.39 -76.33
CA ILE A 203 11.35 56.54 -76.27
C ILE A 203 12.63 56.28 -77.05
N GLU A 204 13.22 55.09 -76.88
CA GLU A 204 14.41 54.66 -77.61
C GLU A 204 14.18 54.69 -79.13
N LYS A 205 13.05 54.16 -79.62
CA LYS A 205 12.66 54.22 -81.05
C LYS A 205 12.55 55.65 -81.59
N ASN A 206 12.07 56.59 -80.76
CA ASN A 206 11.99 57.99 -81.15
C ASN A 206 13.35 58.69 -81.13
N LEU A 207 14.21 58.36 -80.16
CA LEU A 207 15.53 58.97 -80.00
C LEU A 207 16.54 58.50 -81.04
N LYS A 208 16.45 57.24 -81.52
CA LYS A 208 17.29 56.67 -82.59
C LYS A 208 17.19 57.41 -83.93
N LYS A 209 16.15 58.21 -84.14
CA LYS A 209 15.96 59.02 -85.36
C LYS A 209 16.95 60.18 -85.50
N ASN A 210 17.64 60.58 -84.43
CA ASN A 210 18.58 61.70 -84.45
C ASN A 210 19.93 61.31 -83.82
N PRO A 211 21.05 61.35 -84.57
CA PRO A 211 22.37 60.92 -84.09
C PRO A 211 22.92 61.78 -82.93
N ARG A 212 22.41 63.00 -82.70
CA ARG A 212 22.79 63.83 -81.55
C ARG A 212 22.33 63.27 -80.19
N ASN A 213 21.48 62.24 -80.17
CA ASN A 213 20.92 61.65 -78.95
C ASN A 213 21.75 60.49 -78.37
N MET A 214 22.95 60.21 -78.88
CA MET A 214 23.76 59.05 -78.48
C MET A 214 24.02 58.98 -76.96
N GLY A 215 24.28 60.11 -76.30
CA GLY A 215 24.43 60.17 -74.83
C GLY A 215 23.13 59.90 -74.05
N ILE A 216 21.97 60.24 -74.62
CA ILE A 216 20.65 59.95 -74.04
C ILE A 216 20.32 58.46 -74.20
N LEU A 217 20.64 57.88 -75.37
CA LEU A 217 20.51 56.44 -75.63
C LEU A 217 21.40 55.62 -74.67
N GLN A 218 22.61 56.08 -74.37
CA GLN A 218 23.47 55.43 -73.39
C GLN A 218 22.89 55.49 -71.97
N ALA A 219 22.35 56.64 -71.54
CA ALA A 219 21.67 56.77 -70.25
C ALA A 219 20.39 55.91 -70.17
N LEU A 220 19.67 55.78 -71.28
CA LEU A 220 18.47 54.95 -71.39
C LEU A 220 18.82 53.47 -71.25
N ASN A 221 19.83 52.99 -71.97
CA ASN A 221 20.29 51.60 -71.87
C ASN A 221 20.78 51.26 -70.47
N GLN A 222 21.54 52.14 -69.82
CA GLN A 222 22.00 51.94 -68.43
C GLN A 222 20.84 51.87 -67.44
N TYR A 223 19.77 52.65 -67.67
CA TYR A 223 18.58 52.62 -66.83
C TYR A 223 17.75 51.35 -67.07
N GLU A 224 17.58 50.96 -68.33
CA GLU A 224 16.88 49.75 -68.73
C GLU A 224 17.56 48.48 -68.17
N GLU A 225 18.89 48.41 -68.23
CA GLU A 225 19.67 47.32 -67.66
C GLU A 225 19.43 47.18 -66.15
N ARG A 226 19.45 48.29 -65.41
CA ARG A 226 19.21 48.31 -63.95
C ARG A 226 17.77 47.94 -63.61
N LEU A 227 16.80 48.36 -64.42
CA LEU A 227 15.40 47.94 -64.28
C LEU A 227 15.20 46.45 -64.52
N LYS A 228 15.85 45.87 -65.54
CA LYS A 228 15.82 44.43 -65.81
C LYS A 228 16.44 43.64 -64.66
N ALA A 229 17.60 44.07 -64.15
CA ALA A 229 18.23 43.47 -62.98
C ALA A 229 17.31 43.53 -61.73
N LEU A 230 16.67 44.67 -61.49
CA LEU A 230 15.72 44.84 -60.38
C LEU A 230 14.51 43.90 -60.52
N LYS A 231 13.97 43.72 -61.73
CA LYS A 231 12.84 42.82 -62.01
C LYS A 231 13.16 41.36 -61.68
N GLU A 232 14.36 40.91 -62.05
CA GLU A 232 14.81 39.54 -61.80
C GLU A 232 14.97 39.27 -60.30
N ILE A 233 15.54 40.22 -59.56
CA ILE A 233 15.69 40.13 -58.11
C ILE A 233 14.31 40.13 -57.42
N ASP A 234 13.40 41.04 -57.80
CA ASP A 234 12.10 41.19 -57.16
C ASP A 234 11.16 39.98 -57.36
N SER A 235 11.13 39.43 -58.58
CA SER A 235 10.29 38.26 -58.90
C SER A 235 10.65 37.02 -58.08
N ASN A 236 11.95 36.80 -57.80
CA ASN A 236 12.43 35.68 -57.01
C ASN A 236 12.17 35.88 -55.50
N VAL A 237 12.32 37.10 -54.98
CA VAL A 237 12.18 37.38 -53.54
C VAL A 237 10.74 37.15 -53.05
N VAL A 238 9.72 37.64 -53.78
CA VAL A 238 8.31 37.51 -53.37
C VAL A 238 7.85 36.05 -53.38
N TYR A 239 8.20 35.29 -54.43
CA TYR A 239 7.83 33.88 -54.57
C TYR A 239 8.41 33.02 -53.43
N ILE A 240 9.68 33.24 -53.11
CA ILE A 240 10.37 32.41 -52.10
C ILE A 240 9.91 32.78 -50.69
N TYR A 241 9.65 34.06 -50.41
CA TYR A 241 9.07 34.50 -49.13
C TYR A 241 7.67 33.91 -48.87
N GLY A 242 6.82 33.83 -49.92
CA GLY A 242 5.51 33.18 -49.85
C GLY A 242 5.60 31.69 -49.48
N ARG A 243 6.48 30.92 -50.15
CA ARG A 243 6.72 29.51 -49.82
C ARG A 243 7.27 29.33 -48.41
N PHE A 244 8.12 30.24 -47.95
CA PHE A 244 8.68 30.19 -46.62
C PHE A 244 7.60 30.40 -45.53
N LYS A 245 6.72 31.40 -45.69
CA LYS A 245 5.61 31.63 -44.75
C LYS A 245 4.69 30.41 -44.66
N GLN A 246 4.45 29.72 -45.77
CA GLN A 246 3.65 28.49 -45.81
C GLN A 246 4.33 27.31 -45.09
N LEU A 247 5.66 27.21 -45.18
CA LEU A 247 6.42 26.23 -44.42
C LEU A 247 6.34 26.51 -42.92
N LEU A 248 6.51 27.77 -42.50
CA LEU A 248 6.42 28.18 -41.09
C LEU A 248 5.08 27.85 -40.45
N SER A 249 3.97 28.13 -41.13
CA SER A 249 2.66 27.77 -40.61
C SER A 249 2.47 26.25 -40.50
N THR A 250 3.10 25.47 -41.39
CA THR A 250 3.14 24.01 -41.30
C THR A 250 3.93 23.55 -40.07
N ILE A 251 5.08 24.16 -39.78
CA ILE A 251 5.91 23.92 -38.58
C ILE A 251 5.16 24.21 -37.29
N GLN A 252 4.50 25.35 -37.25
CA GLN A 252 3.73 25.72 -36.07
C GLN A 252 2.55 24.76 -35.85
N ARG A 253 1.93 24.26 -36.92
CA ARG A 253 0.84 23.28 -36.83
C ARG A 253 1.34 21.92 -36.35
N GLU A 254 2.35 21.35 -37.00
CA GLU A 254 2.89 20.03 -36.64
C GLU A 254 3.46 20.02 -35.23
N SER A 255 4.13 21.10 -34.81
CA SER A 255 4.62 21.21 -33.44
C SER A 255 3.47 21.27 -32.41
N ARG A 256 2.40 22.01 -32.70
CA ARG A 256 1.21 22.06 -31.83
C ARG A 256 0.55 20.68 -31.72
N GLU A 257 0.41 19.96 -32.83
CA GLU A 257 -0.11 18.60 -32.86
C GLU A 257 0.81 17.64 -32.07
N GLY A 258 2.12 17.78 -32.22
CA GLY A 258 3.13 17.05 -31.43
C GLY A 258 3.00 17.28 -29.92
N ILE A 259 2.87 18.54 -29.48
CA ILE A 259 2.68 18.88 -28.07
C ILE A 259 1.34 18.36 -27.55
N ALA A 260 0.27 18.49 -28.33
CA ALA A 260 -1.04 17.95 -27.97
C ALA A 260 -1.01 16.42 -27.82
N SER A 261 -0.33 15.71 -28.72
CA SER A 261 -0.15 14.26 -28.63
C SER A 261 0.68 13.85 -27.39
N ALA A 262 1.74 14.60 -27.06
CA ALA A 262 2.54 14.38 -25.86
C ALA A 262 1.70 14.55 -24.58
N ASN A 263 0.89 15.61 -24.51
CA ASN A 263 -0.03 15.84 -23.39
C ASN A 263 -1.08 14.73 -23.26
N ALA A 264 -1.65 14.28 -24.38
CA ALA A 264 -2.62 13.18 -24.40
C ALA A 264 -1.99 11.88 -23.88
N LEU A 265 -0.74 11.58 -24.25
CA LEU A 265 0.01 10.42 -23.75
C LEU A 265 0.28 10.53 -22.24
N VAL A 266 0.66 11.70 -21.73
CA VAL A 266 0.80 11.93 -20.28
C VAL A 266 -0.53 11.70 -19.57
N ALA A 267 -1.61 12.29 -20.06
CA ALA A 267 -2.93 12.15 -19.47
C ALA A 267 -3.41 10.69 -19.45
N GLN A 268 -3.21 9.96 -20.56
CA GLN A 268 -3.54 8.55 -20.65
C GLN A 268 -2.69 7.69 -19.70
N ALA A 269 -1.38 7.95 -19.61
CA ALA A 269 -0.49 7.24 -18.69
C ALA A 269 -0.87 7.48 -17.23
N VAL A 270 -1.18 8.73 -16.85
CA VAL A 270 -1.64 9.09 -15.50
C VAL A 270 -2.98 8.40 -15.19
N SER A 271 -3.95 8.45 -16.10
CA SER A 271 -5.26 7.83 -15.90
C SER A 271 -5.16 6.31 -15.75
N LEU A 272 -4.34 5.65 -16.56
CA LEU A 272 -4.14 4.20 -16.49
C LEU A 272 -3.49 3.80 -15.16
N VAL A 273 -2.43 4.50 -14.75
CA VAL A 273 -1.77 4.26 -13.45
C VAL A 273 -2.75 4.51 -12.30
N PHE A 274 -3.58 5.55 -12.38
CA PHE A 274 -4.58 5.85 -11.37
C PHE A 274 -5.62 4.73 -11.21
N TRP A 275 -6.15 4.21 -12.32
CA TRP A 275 -7.09 3.08 -12.27
C TRP A 275 -6.44 1.79 -11.79
N GLU A 276 -5.23 1.47 -12.26
CA GLU A 276 -4.48 0.28 -11.81
C GLU A 276 -4.19 0.33 -10.31
N THR A 277 -3.68 1.47 -9.82
CA THR A 277 -3.39 1.66 -8.39
C THR A 277 -4.67 1.61 -7.55
N THR A 278 -5.75 2.24 -7.98
CA THR A 278 -7.06 2.18 -7.31
C THR A 278 -7.58 0.74 -7.23
N PHE A 279 -7.46 -0.01 -8.32
CA PHE A 279 -7.90 -1.41 -8.36
C PHE A 279 -7.06 -2.31 -7.43
N ILE A 280 -5.73 -2.14 -7.43
CA ILE A 280 -4.85 -2.89 -6.53
C ILE A 280 -5.14 -2.53 -5.05
N LEU A 281 -5.38 -1.25 -4.74
CA LEU A 281 -5.76 -0.82 -3.39
C LEU A 281 -7.10 -1.42 -2.95
N LEU A 282 -8.08 -1.49 -3.85
CA LEU A 282 -9.37 -2.13 -3.58
C LEU A 282 -9.20 -3.62 -3.29
N ILE A 283 -8.41 -4.33 -4.10
CA ILE A 283 -8.08 -5.74 -3.86
C ILE A 283 -7.35 -5.91 -2.53
N ALA A 284 -6.38 -5.04 -2.22
CA ALA A 284 -5.64 -5.09 -0.97
C ALA A 284 -6.55 -4.88 0.24
N LEU A 285 -7.53 -3.97 0.15
CA LEU A 285 -8.53 -3.75 1.18
C LEU A 285 -9.40 -4.99 1.38
N LEU A 286 -9.93 -5.57 0.31
CA LEU A 286 -10.76 -6.78 0.37
C LEU A 286 -9.98 -7.98 0.89
N ALA A 287 -8.72 -8.15 0.47
CA ALA A 287 -7.82 -9.18 0.96
C ALA A 287 -7.52 -9.00 2.46
N SER A 288 -7.33 -7.76 2.92
CA SER A 288 -7.09 -7.44 4.34
C SER A 288 -8.32 -7.77 5.19
N LEU A 289 -9.51 -7.42 4.73
CA LEU A 289 -10.77 -7.78 5.39
C LEU A 289 -10.96 -9.30 5.43
N GLY A 290 -10.70 -9.98 4.30
CA GLY A 290 -10.82 -11.43 4.20
C GLY A 290 -9.83 -12.19 5.10
N THR A 291 -8.57 -11.75 5.14
CA THR A 291 -7.54 -12.34 6.02
C THR A 291 -7.83 -12.07 7.49
N SER A 292 -8.25 -10.86 7.87
CA SER A 292 -8.66 -10.51 9.24
C SER A 292 -9.84 -11.36 9.71
N TRP A 293 -10.88 -11.45 8.89
CA TRP A 293 -12.04 -12.29 9.16
C TRP A 293 -11.65 -13.77 9.27
N GLY A 294 -10.76 -14.25 8.39
CA GLY A 294 -10.22 -15.61 8.41
C GLY A 294 -9.41 -15.93 9.67
N ILE A 295 -8.56 -15.02 10.15
CA ILE A 295 -7.79 -15.17 11.40
C ILE A 295 -8.75 -15.23 12.59
N THR A 296 -9.74 -14.32 12.64
CA THR A 296 -10.70 -14.24 13.74
C THR A 296 -11.48 -15.55 13.89
N LYS A 297 -12.02 -16.08 12.79
CA LYS A 297 -12.81 -17.32 12.81
C LYS A 297 -11.98 -18.57 13.04
N ASN A 298 -10.77 -18.65 12.48
CA ASN A 298 -10.00 -19.90 12.48
C ASN A 298 -8.97 -20.01 13.61
N ILE A 299 -8.55 -18.90 14.21
CA ILE A 299 -7.51 -18.85 15.26
C ILE A 299 -8.09 -18.29 16.56
N ILE A 300 -8.61 -17.07 16.53
CA ILE A 300 -9.01 -16.35 17.76
C ILE A 300 -10.19 -17.04 18.45
N ALA A 301 -11.25 -17.38 17.71
CA ALA A 301 -12.44 -18.01 18.30
C ALA A 301 -12.16 -19.39 18.94
N PRO A 302 -11.47 -20.35 18.27
CA PRO A 302 -11.08 -21.61 18.91
C PRO A 302 -10.18 -21.43 20.12
N MET A 303 -9.21 -20.52 20.05
CA MET A 303 -8.32 -20.21 21.17
C MET A 303 -9.09 -19.71 22.38
N HIS A 304 -10.10 -18.84 22.19
CA HIS A 304 -10.94 -18.36 23.28
C HIS A 304 -11.74 -19.48 23.94
N LYS A 305 -12.24 -20.44 23.16
CA LYS A 305 -12.92 -21.64 23.68
C LYS A 305 -11.99 -22.48 24.54
N ILE A 306 -10.77 -22.76 24.07
CA ILE A 306 -9.77 -23.53 24.85
C ILE A 306 -9.41 -22.80 26.14
N VAL A 307 -9.18 -21.48 26.08
CA VAL A 307 -8.90 -20.66 27.28
C VAL A 307 -10.07 -20.70 28.27
N SER A 308 -11.32 -20.65 27.79
CA SER A 308 -12.49 -20.77 28.66
C SER A 308 -12.58 -22.15 29.32
N ALA A 309 -12.24 -23.22 28.60
CA ALA A 309 -12.18 -24.57 29.15
C ALA A 309 -11.09 -24.69 30.23
N ILE A 310 -9.92 -24.10 30.02
CA ILE A 310 -8.84 -24.03 31.03
C ILE A 310 -9.31 -23.31 32.30
N LYS A 311 -10.01 -22.17 32.17
CA LYS A 311 -10.53 -21.41 33.32
C LYS A 311 -11.50 -22.24 34.15
N ARG A 312 -12.40 -22.98 33.51
CA ARG A 312 -13.34 -23.87 34.19
C ARG A 312 -12.67 -25.09 34.82
N ALA A 313 -11.69 -25.68 34.14
CA ALA A 313 -10.90 -26.77 34.69
C ALA A 313 -10.14 -26.33 35.96
N LYS A 314 -9.63 -25.10 36.01
CA LYS A 314 -9.05 -24.50 37.23
C LYS A 314 -10.08 -24.43 38.37
N GLU A 315 -11.35 -24.16 38.05
CA GLU A 315 -12.44 -24.09 39.03
C GLU A 315 -12.93 -25.49 39.46
N GLY A 316 -12.45 -26.57 38.83
CA GLY A 316 -12.77 -27.95 39.19
C GLY A 316 -13.79 -28.62 38.26
N ASP A 317 -14.25 -27.94 37.21
CA ASP A 317 -15.13 -28.53 36.20
C ASP A 317 -14.32 -29.17 35.07
N PHE A 318 -14.17 -30.50 35.14
CA PHE A 318 -13.52 -31.33 34.12
C PHE A 318 -14.52 -32.00 33.16
N SER A 319 -15.81 -31.69 33.24
CA SER A 319 -16.86 -32.47 32.57
C SER A 319 -17.19 -32.00 31.15
N GLN A 320 -16.63 -30.88 30.70
CA GLN A 320 -16.98 -30.30 29.41
C GLN A 320 -16.01 -30.68 28.29
N ASP A 321 -16.57 -31.29 27.24
CA ASP A 321 -15.89 -31.48 25.97
C ASP A 321 -15.71 -30.16 25.23
N ILE A 322 -14.55 -29.97 24.62
CA ILE A 322 -14.24 -28.78 23.84
C ILE A 322 -14.85 -28.96 22.46
N GLU A 323 -16.08 -28.47 22.29
CA GLU A 323 -16.78 -28.55 21.01
C GLU A 323 -16.13 -27.62 19.95
N LEU A 324 -15.19 -28.18 19.20
CA LEU A 324 -14.66 -27.61 17.97
C LEU A 324 -15.11 -28.43 16.75
N PRO A 325 -15.45 -27.77 15.62
CA PRO A 325 -15.68 -28.47 14.36
C PRO A 325 -14.46 -29.30 13.97
N PRO A 326 -14.63 -30.47 13.31
CA PRO A 326 -13.53 -31.34 12.91
C PRO A 326 -12.48 -30.58 12.09
N ARG A 327 -11.26 -30.54 12.62
CA ARG A 327 -10.14 -29.76 12.07
C ARG A 327 -8.84 -30.52 12.29
N LYS A 328 -7.90 -30.35 11.34
CA LYS A 328 -6.59 -31.03 11.35
C LYS A 328 -5.43 -30.06 11.57
N ASP A 329 -5.72 -28.84 11.98
CA ASP A 329 -4.73 -27.82 12.27
C ASP A 329 -4.27 -27.90 13.74
N GLU A 330 -3.28 -27.07 14.08
CA GLU A 330 -2.67 -27.05 15.41
C GLU A 330 -3.68 -26.72 16.51
N MET A 331 -4.75 -25.98 16.21
CA MET A 331 -5.85 -25.74 17.15
C MET A 331 -6.69 -26.98 17.39
N GLY A 332 -6.89 -27.81 16.36
CA GLY A 332 -7.52 -29.13 16.48
C GLY A 332 -6.74 -30.06 17.37
N VAL A 333 -5.45 -30.22 17.07
CA VAL A 333 -4.55 -31.07 17.86
C VAL A 333 -4.50 -30.62 19.31
N LEU A 334 -4.36 -29.30 19.55
CA LEU A 334 -4.36 -28.74 20.90
C LEU A 334 -5.66 -29.03 21.66
N ALA A 335 -6.82 -28.88 21.00
CA ALA A 335 -8.10 -29.17 21.63
C ALA A 335 -8.24 -30.67 21.96
N THR A 336 -7.85 -31.56 21.05
CA THR A 336 -7.88 -33.01 21.30
C THR A 336 -7.02 -33.38 22.50
N TRP A 337 -5.77 -32.91 22.55
CA TRP A 337 -4.86 -33.23 23.65
C TRP A 337 -5.32 -32.64 24.98
N PHE A 338 -5.92 -31.44 24.95
CA PHE A 338 -6.45 -30.84 26.16
C PHE A 338 -7.71 -31.57 26.65
N SER A 339 -8.58 -32.03 25.75
CA SER A 339 -9.72 -32.89 26.11
C SER A 339 -9.28 -34.22 26.72
N GLU A 340 -8.29 -34.89 26.12
CA GLU A 340 -7.70 -36.12 26.69
C GLU A 340 -7.13 -35.89 28.09
N LEU A 341 -6.47 -34.74 28.33
CA LEU A 341 -5.98 -34.36 29.65
C LEU A 341 -7.12 -34.17 30.68
N LEU A 342 -8.22 -33.52 30.30
CA LEU A 342 -9.38 -33.33 31.18
C LEU A 342 -10.03 -34.66 31.55
N ASP A 343 -10.13 -35.60 30.61
CA ASP A 343 -10.67 -36.93 30.85
C ASP A 343 -9.79 -37.76 31.80
N LEU A 344 -8.46 -37.70 31.64
CA LEU A 344 -7.50 -38.30 32.57
C LEU A 344 -7.63 -37.72 33.98
N LEU A 345 -7.74 -36.39 34.11
CA LEU A 345 -7.92 -35.74 35.41
C LEU A 345 -9.24 -36.17 36.06
N ARG A 346 -10.34 -36.14 35.32
CA ARG A 346 -11.66 -36.57 35.81
C ARG A 346 -11.63 -38.00 36.32
N THR A 347 -11.09 -38.92 35.52
CA THR A 347 -11.03 -40.35 35.84
C THR A 347 -10.16 -40.63 37.06
N HIS A 348 -8.96 -40.04 37.12
CA HIS A 348 -8.03 -40.31 38.23
C HIS A 348 -8.45 -39.63 39.53
N VAL A 349 -8.96 -38.40 39.48
CA VAL A 349 -9.48 -37.71 40.68
C VAL A 349 -10.70 -38.42 41.23
N GLY A 350 -11.62 -38.84 40.36
CA GLY A 350 -12.78 -39.64 40.74
C GLY A 350 -12.37 -40.94 41.43
N PHE A 351 -11.41 -41.67 40.85
CA PHE A 351 -10.87 -42.89 41.43
C PHE A 351 -10.25 -42.68 42.82
N ILE A 352 -9.45 -41.61 43.01
CA ILE A 352 -8.84 -41.29 44.31
C ILE A 352 -9.91 -41.04 45.37
N ILE A 353 -10.91 -40.22 45.06
CA ILE A 353 -11.99 -39.86 46.00
C ILE A 353 -12.82 -41.10 46.34
N GLU A 354 -13.23 -41.88 45.33
CA GLU A 354 -14.04 -43.09 45.51
C GLU A 354 -13.32 -44.14 46.37
N LYS A 355 -12.08 -44.49 46.01
CA LYS A 355 -11.32 -45.53 46.72
C LYS A 355 -10.90 -45.12 48.12
N SER A 356 -10.62 -43.84 48.34
CA SER A 356 -10.31 -43.35 49.67
C SER A 356 -11.57 -43.26 50.55
N GLY A 357 -12.73 -42.99 49.95
CA GLY A 357 -14.03 -43.02 50.63
C GLY A 357 -14.39 -44.39 51.18
N GLU A 358 -14.02 -45.47 50.48
CA GLU A 358 -14.15 -46.86 50.99
C GLU A 358 -13.33 -47.08 52.27
N ILE A 359 -12.16 -46.45 52.40
CA ILE A 359 -11.27 -46.57 53.57
C ILE A 359 -11.76 -45.72 54.75
N ILE A 360 -12.32 -44.53 54.48
CA ILE A 360 -12.64 -43.51 55.50
C ILE A 360 -13.97 -43.76 56.23
N GLN A 361 -14.78 -44.79 55.88
CA GLN A 361 -16.12 -45.02 56.45
C GLN A 361 -16.96 -43.73 56.50
N SER A 362 -17.42 -43.33 55.32
CA SER A 362 -17.92 -42.01 54.89
C SER A 362 -19.19 -41.43 55.56
N ARG A 363 -19.52 -41.75 56.83
CA ARG A 363 -20.62 -41.07 57.54
C ARG A 363 -20.19 -39.90 58.44
N ILE A 364 -18.98 -39.96 59.02
CA ILE A 364 -18.52 -38.98 60.02
C ILE A 364 -17.72 -37.83 59.38
N PHE A 365 -16.98 -38.09 58.29
CA PHE A 365 -16.02 -37.11 57.74
C PHE A 365 -16.67 -35.90 57.04
N TRP A 366 -17.89 -36.02 56.53
CA TRP A 366 -18.54 -34.98 55.71
C TRP A 366 -19.53 -34.09 56.49
N SER A 367 -19.81 -34.36 57.77
CA SER A 367 -20.78 -33.59 58.57
C SER A 367 -20.16 -32.39 59.32
N SER A 368 -18.86 -32.37 59.56
CA SER A 368 -18.18 -31.36 60.38
C SER A 368 -17.53 -30.21 59.58
N ASN A 369 -17.32 -30.35 58.27
CA ASN A 369 -16.82 -29.27 57.40
C ASN A 369 -17.97 -28.63 56.60
N THR A 370 -18.49 -27.51 57.10
CA THR A 370 -19.58 -26.71 56.47
C THR A 370 -19.19 -26.01 55.17
N SER A 371 -17.95 -26.18 54.68
CA SER A 371 -17.52 -25.74 53.36
C SER A 371 -17.04 -26.92 52.54
N GLN A 372 -17.96 -27.56 51.81
CA GLN A 372 -17.59 -28.55 50.79
C GLN A 372 -16.58 -27.92 49.81
N PRO A 373 -15.39 -28.51 49.60
CA PRO A 373 -14.47 -28.01 48.60
C PRO A 373 -15.15 -28.13 47.23
N SER A 374 -15.38 -27.01 46.56
CA SER A 374 -16.03 -27.00 45.24
C SER A 374 -15.17 -27.66 44.15
N ASN A 375 -13.86 -27.78 44.37
CA ASN A 375 -12.92 -28.34 43.41
C ASN A 375 -12.54 -29.79 43.75
N PRO A 376 -12.80 -30.77 42.86
CA PRO A 376 -12.46 -32.17 43.08
C PRO A 376 -10.98 -32.44 43.37
N LEU A 377 -10.05 -31.63 42.85
CA LEU A 377 -8.63 -31.76 43.15
C LEU A 377 -8.32 -31.41 44.61
N THR A 378 -8.99 -30.39 45.16
CA THR A 378 -8.87 -30.03 46.58
C THR A 378 -9.43 -31.15 47.45
N MET A 379 -10.59 -31.70 47.08
CA MET A 379 -11.16 -32.85 47.79
C MET A 379 -10.20 -34.05 47.78
N ALA A 380 -9.65 -34.39 46.61
CA ALA A 380 -8.69 -35.50 46.51
C ALA A 380 -7.44 -35.25 47.36
N LYS A 381 -6.92 -34.01 47.38
CA LYS A 381 -5.79 -33.63 48.22
C LYS A 381 -6.09 -33.83 49.71
N GLU A 382 -7.20 -33.27 50.20
CA GLU A 382 -7.61 -33.39 51.61
C GLU A 382 -7.84 -34.85 52.00
N THR A 383 -8.48 -35.61 51.12
CA THR A 383 -8.74 -37.03 51.33
C THR A 383 -7.43 -37.82 51.49
N VAL A 384 -6.44 -37.57 50.62
CA VAL A 384 -5.11 -38.20 50.73
C VAL A 384 -4.39 -37.78 52.02
N GLU A 385 -4.45 -36.50 52.40
CA GLU A 385 -3.87 -36.03 53.67
C GLU A 385 -4.49 -36.72 54.88
N THR A 386 -5.80 -36.89 54.90
CA THR A 386 -6.53 -37.64 55.95
C THR A 386 -6.11 -39.10 56.01
N LEU A 387 -6.03 -39.79 54.86
CA LEU A 387 -5.56 -41.17 54.81
C LEU A 387 -4.15 -41.32 55.39
N VAL A 388 -3.25 -40.38 55.08
CA VAL A 388 -1.90 -40.38 55.64
C VAL A 388 -1.93 -40.21 57.15
N LYS A 389 -2.79 -39.32 57.69
CA LYS A 389 -2.96 -39.15 59.15
C LYS A 389 -3.47 -40.43 59.80
N ILE A 390 -4.53 -41.04 59.27
CA ILE A 390 -5.10 -42.30 59.78
C ILE A 390 -4.05 -43.41 59.78
N ASN A 391 -3.30 -43.56 58.69
CA ASN A 391 -2.27 -44.60 58.59
C ASN A 391 -1.09 -44.38 59.56
N LYS A 392 -0.70 -43.13 59.81
CA LYS A 392 0.31 -42.79 60.83
C LYS A 392 -0.18 -43.14 62.23
N TYR A 393 -1.43 -42.81 62.54
CA TYR A 393 -2.03 -43.08 63.84
C TYR A 393 -2.20 -44.59 64.08
N LYS A 394 -2.64 -45.34 63.07
CA LYS A 394 -2.69 -46.80 63.10
C LYS A 394 -1.33 -47.41 63.41
N THR A 395 -0.30 -47.03 62.66
CA THR A 395 1.08 -47.52 62.87
C THR A 395 1.59 -47.20 64.28
N LEU A 396 1.22 -46.04 64.84
CA LEU A 396 1.58 -45.66 66.21
C LEU A 396 0.97 -46.63 67.22
N ILE A 397 -0.34 -46.88 67.15
CA ILE A 397 -1.05 -47.79 68.06
C ILE A 397 -0.58 -49.24 67.91
N GLU A 398 -0.35 -49.72 66.68
CA GLU A 398 0.15 -51.08 66.44
C GLU A 398 1.55 -51.33 67.02
N GLY A 399 2.32 -50.27 67.29
CA GLY A 399 3.63 -50.35 67.94
C GLY A 399 3.60 -50.34 69.47
N ASP A 400 2.44 -50.08 70.08
CA ASP A 400 2.30 -50.05 71.54
C ASP A 400 2.34 -51.47 72.13
N LEU A 401 3.11 -51.64 73.21
CA LEU A 401 3.29 -52.96 73.84
C LEU A 401 2.21 -53.23 74.89
N GLU A 402 1.79 -52.20 75.63
CA GLU A 402 0.76 -52.31 76.66
C GLU A 402 -0.54 -51.61 76.25
N LYS A 403 -1.69 -52.20 76.60
CA LYS A 403 -3.03 -51.60 76.38
C LYS A 403 -3.16 -50.18 76.95
N ARG A 404 -2.45 -49.88 78.05
CA ARG A 404 -2.45 -48.55 78.68
C ARG A 404 -1.85 -47.48 77.75
N GLU A 405 -0.87 -47.84 76.93
CA GLU A 405 -0.27 -46.92 75.96
C GLU A 405 -1.26 -46.59 74.84
N ILE A 406 -2.03 -47.58 74.40
CA ILE A 406 -3.12 -47.41 73.43
C ILE A 406 -4.18 -46.46 74.00
N TYR A 407 -4.63 -46.65 75.24
CA TYR A 407 -5.59 -45.75 75.89
C TYR A 407 -5.06 -44.33 75.99
N ARG A 408 -3.77 -44.17 76.34
CA ARG A 408 -3.13 -42.86 76.39
C ARG A 408 -3.08 -42.19 75.01
N HIS A 409 -2.78 -42.93 73.95
CA HIS A 409 -2.76 -42.39 72.59
C HIS A 409 -4.17 -42.05 72.06
N LEU A 410 -5.19 -42.82 72.44
CA LEU A 410 -6.60 -42.50 72.16
C LEU A 410 -7.04 -41.25 72.89
N SER A 411 -6.77 -41.15 74.19
CA SER A 411 -7.00 -39.94 74.99
C SER A 411 -6.34 -38.71 74.39
N LEU A 412 -5.06 -38.78 74.03
CA LEU A 412 -4.35 -37.65 73.42
C LEU A 412 -4.94 -37.23 72.08
N ALA A 413 -5.41 -38.19 71.26
CA ALA A 413 -6.05 -37.87 70.00
C ALA A 413 -7.41 -37.17 70.23
N LEU A 414 -8.23 -37.68 71.15
CA LEU A 414 -9.52 -37.09 71.50
C LEU A 414 -9.36 -35.67 72.06
N GLU A 415 -8.37 -35.47 72.94
CA GLU A 415 -8.12 -34.16 73.57
C GLU A 415 -7.47 -33.15 72.63
N ARG A 416 -6.46 -33.55 71.84
CA ARG A 416 -5.63 -32.61 71.08
C ARG A 416 -6.04 -32.46 69.61
N GLU A 417 -6.49 -33.53 68.97
CA GLU A 417 -6.85 -33.51 67.55
C GLU A 417 -8.34 -33.27 67.36
N PHE A 418 -9.19 -33.75 68.28
CA PHE A 418 -10.65 -33.58 68.23
C PHE A 418 -11.20 -32.56 69.23
N GLU A 419 -10.34 -32.01 70.11
CA GLU A 419 -10.70 -30.98 71.10
C GLU A 419 -11.90 -31.39 71.99
N LEU A 420 -12.01 -32.69 72.30
CA LEU A 420 -13.07 -33.22 73.14
C LEU A 420 -12.67 -33.14 74.61
N GLU A 421 -13.39 -32.29 75.36
CA GLU A 421 -13.18 -32.10 76.80
C GLU A 421 -13.93 -33.15 77.63
N ASP A 422 -15.12 -33.58 77.18
CA ASP A 422 -16.01 -34.51 77.88
C ASP A 422 -16.08 -35.88 77.17
N TYR A 423 -15.11 -36.75 77.44
CA TYR A 423 -15.09 -38.14 76.91
C TYR A 423 -14.70 -39.14 78.00
N PHE A 424 -15.16 -40.39 77.86
CA PHE A 424 -14.72 -41.50 78.70
C PHE A 424 -14.51 -42.76 77.87
N LEU A 425 -13.49 -43.54 78.22
CA LEU A 425 -13.19 -44.83 77.61
C LEU A 425 -13.50 -45.94 78.61
N LEU A 426 -14.33 -46.90 78.21
CA LEU A 426 -14.67 -48.07 79.00
C LEU A 426 -14.09 -49.34 78.34
N GLU A 427 -13.34 -50.14 79.09
CA GLU A 427 -12.89 -51.47 78.67
C GLU A 427 -13.85 -52.53 79.23
N MET A 428 -14.18 -53.53 78.41
CA MET A 428 -14.90 -54.72 78.87
C MET A 428 -13.94 -55.68 79.56
N ASN A 429 -14.12 -55.90 80.85
CA ASN A 429 -13.47 -56.98 81.57
C ASN A 429 -14.33 -58.25 81.43
N GLU A 430 -13.95 -59.11 80.49
CA GLU A 430 -14.67 -60.34 80.17
C GLU A 430 -14.76 -61.33 81.35
N SER A 431 -13.71 -61.38 82.19
CA SER A 431 -13.64 -62.32 83.32
C SER A 431 -14.63 -61.97 84.42
N GLU A 432 -14.80 -60.68 84.68
CA GLU A 432 -15.69 -60.18 85.73
C GLU A 432 -17.03 -59.68 85.19
N ASN A 433 -17.23 -59.79 83.87
CA ASN A 433 -18.41 -59.34 83.14
C ASN A 433 -18.85 -57.91 83.54
N ARG A 434 -17.88 -57.00 83.63
CA ARG A 434 -18.08 -55.59 84.01
C ARG A 434 -17.36 -54.65 83.04
N LEU A 435 -17.86 -53.42 82.90
CA LEU A 435 -17.15 -52.36 82.20
C LEU A 435 -16.27 -51.59 83.20
N GLU A 436 -15.02 -51.37 82.84
CA GLU A 436 -14.04 -50.65 83.65
C GLU A 436 -13.66 -49.34 82.96
N PRO A 437 -13.74 -48.18 83.64
CA PRO A 437 -13.25 -46.93 83.08
C PRO A 437 -11.73 -46.94 82.99
N VAL A 438 -11.19 -46.77 81.78
CA VAL A 438 -9.75 -46.78 81.48
C VAL A 438 -9.18 -45.41 81.13
N ALA A 439 -10.02 -44.45 80.73
CA ALA A 439 -9.66 -43.04 80.55
C ALA A 439 -10.89 -42.11 80.65
N GLY A 440 -10.67 -40.82 80.90
CA GLY A 440 -11.72 -39.79 81.03
C GLY A 440 -11.96 -39.30 82.47
N PRO A 441 -12.82 -38.28 82.67
CA PRO A 441 -13.11 -37.73 83.98
C PRO A 441 -13.87 -38.74 84.87
N SER A 442 -13.58 -38.70 86.17
CA SER A 442 -14.05 -39.71 87.12
C SER A 442 -15.54 -39.55 87.43
N VAL A 443 -16.33 -40.52 86.94
CA VAL A 443 -17.62 -41.01 87.47
C VAL A 443 -18.65 -39.92 87.81
N ASP A 444 -19.58 -39.65 86.88
CA ASP A 444 -20.92 -39.07 87.15
C ASP A 444 -21.84 -39.02 85.89
N ARG A 445 -21.31 -39.30 84.69
CA ARG A 445 -22.04 -39.20 83.40
C ARG A 445 -22.73 -40.48 82.91
N TYR A 446 -22.55 -41.61 83.59
CA TYR A 446 -23.21 -42.89 83.27
C TYR A 446 -23.68 -43.59 84.55
N SER A 447 -24.76 -44.38 84.47
CA SER A 447 -25.25 -45.14 85.62
C SER A 447 -24.28 -46.26 86.04
N LEU A 448 -24.08 -46.43 87.35
CA LEU A 448 -23.24 -47.51 87.90
C LEU A 448 -23.76 -48.91 87.49
N ASP A 449 -25.07 -49.02 87.26
CA ASP A 449 -25.74 -50.24 86.79
C ASP A 449 -25.17 -50.72 85.44
N VAL A 450 -24.80 -49.80 84.54
CA VAL A 450 -24.20 -50.15 83.25
C VAL A 450 -22.79 -50.71 83.41
N LEU A 451 -22.02 -50.23 84.40
CA LEU A 451 -20.69 -50.77 84.67
C LEU A 451 -20.74 -52.18 85.22
N ILE A 452 -21.66 -52.45 86.15
CA ILE A 452 -21.79 -53.76 86.83
C ILE A 452 -22.52 -54.77 85.95
N GLN A 453 -23.48 -54.31 85.14
CA GLN A 453 -24.25 -55.15 84.23
C GLN A 453 -24.17 -54.60 82.79
N PRO A 454 -23.10 -54.92 82.03
CA PRO A 454 -22.88 -54.41 80.67
C PRO A 454 -23.99 -54.75 79.68
N SER A 455 -24.85 -55.75 79.95
CA SER A 455 -26.02 -56.05 79.12
C SER A 455 -27.06 -54.92 79.06
N LEU A 456 -27.02 -53.99 80.02
CA LEU A 456 -27.86 -52.78 80.03
C LEU A 456 -27.35 -51.72 79.04
N CYS A 457 -26.06 -51.76 78.66
CA CYS A 457 -25.49 -50.86 77.67
C CYS A 457 -26.02 -51.21 76.27
N ARG A 458 -26.71 -50.26 75.65
CA ARG A 458 -27.22 -50.42 74.29
C ARG A 458 -26.08 -50.59 73.29
N ALA A 459 -25.07 -49.71 73.34
CA ALA A 459 -23.92 -49.75 72.43
C ALA A 459 -23.22 -51.12 72.46
N LYS A 460 -23.00 -51.67 73.67
CA LYS A 460 -22.42 -53.01 73.85
C LYS A 460 -23.30 -54.11 73.28
N ARG A 461 -24.62 -54.04 73.50
CA ARG A 461 -25.57 -55.10 73.07
C ARG A 461 -25.76 -55.12 71.57
N THR A 462 -25.78 -53.96 70.92
CA THR A 462 -26.02 -53.84 69.48
C THR A 462 -24.73 -53.85 68.67
N GLY A 463 -23.60 -53.46 69.27
CA GLY A 463 -22.36 -53.20 68.54
C GLY A 463 -22.46 -52.02 67.58
N GLU A 464 -23.48 -51.18 67.76
CA GLU A 464 -23.80 -50.02 66.92
C GLU A 464 -23.62 -48.74 67.72
N VAL A 465 -23.28 -47.64 67.04
CA VAL A 465 -23.16 -46.32 67.65
C VAL A 465 -24.50 -45.88 68.23
N VAL A 466 -24.48 -45.39 69.47
CA VAL A 466 -25.68 -44.86 70.14
C VAL A 466 -25.58 -43.34 70.17
N ASP A 467 -26.38 -42.67 69.32
CA ASP A 467 -26.39 -41.21 69.19
C ASP A 467 -27.71 -40.62 69.69
N SER A 468 -27.66 -39.86 70.79
CA SER A 468 -28.85 -39.23 71.36
C SER A 468 -29.28 -37.94 70.65
N LEU A 469 -28.47 -37.38 69.74
CA LEU A 469 -28.87 -36.25 68.89
C LEU A 469 -29.85 -36.72 67.82
N GLU A 470 -29.56 -37.87 67.19
CA GLU A 470 -30.44 -38.44 66.15
C GLU A 470 -31.71 -39.04 66.77
N PHE A 471 -31.58 -39.71 67.92
CA PHE A 471 -32.69 -40.34 68.63
C PHE A 471 -32.70 -39.93 70.11
N PRO A 472 -33.46 -38.89 70.49
CA PRO A 472 -33.62 -38.50 71.89
C PRO A 472 -34.09 -39.68 72.76
N GLU A 473 -33.56 -39.80 73.98
CA GLU A 473 -33.83 -40.89 74.93
C GLU A 473 -33.43 -42.31 74.49
N ILE A 474 -32.56 -42.46 73.47
CA ILE A 474 -32.09 -43.76 72.97
C ILE A 474 -31.43 -44.66 74.05
N CYS A 475 -30.84 -44.04 75.08
CA CYS A 475 -30.25 -44.70 76.23
C CYS A 475 -30.87 -44.19 77.53
N ARG A 476 -31.54 -45.08 78.28
CA ARG A 476 -32.15 -44.75 79.59
C ARG A 476 -31.16 -44.76 80.76
N HIS A 477 -29.91 -45.14 80.49
CA HIS A 477 -28.86 -45.31 81.49
C HIS A 477 -27.74 -44.26 81.38
N ALA A 478 -27.87 -43.33 80.43
CA ALA A 478 -27.03 -42.15 80.34
C ALA A 478 -27.48 -41.12 81.38
N ASN A 479 -26.54 -40.60 82.19
CA ASN A 479 -26.84 -39.63 83.22
C ASN A 479 -26.48 -38.24 82.71
N LEU A 480 -27.40 -37.63 81.96
CA LEU A 480 -27.23 -36.35 81.28
C LEU A 480 -28.06 -35.25 81.93
N MET A 481 -27.53 -34.03 81.95
CA MET A 481 -28.29 -32.84 82.34
C MET A 481 -29.27 -32.45 81.23
N GLU A 482 -30.28 -31.65 81.57
CA GLU A 482 -31.29 -31.18 80.62
C GLU A 482 -30.61 -30.36 79.50
N GLY A 483 -30.69 -30.85 78.26
CA GLY A 483 -30.08 -30.24 77.08
C GLY A 483 -28.70 -30.81 76.67
N GLU A 484 -28.17 -31.79 77.40
CA GLU A 484 -26.94 -32.50 77.01
C GLU A 484 -27.25 -33.70 76.10
N PHE A 485 -26.27 -34.08 75.28
CA PHE A 485 -26.33 -35.23 74.37
C PHE A 485 -25.09 -36.11 74.55
N HIS A 486 -25.23 -37.40 74.26
CA HIS A 486 -24.13 -38.37 74.30
C HIS A 486 -24.04 -39.16 72.99
N ILE A 487 -22.82 -39.60 72.71
CA ILE A 487 -22.51 -40.58 71.67
C ILE A 487 -21.69 -41.69 72.34
N CYS A 488 -22.10 -42.95 72.19
CA CYS A 488 -21.42 -44.12 72.74
C CYS A 488 -21.02 -45.13 71.68
#